data_AF-A0A2J6T8X3-F1
#
_entry.id   AF-A0A2J6T8X3-F1
#
_cell.length_a   1.000
_cell.length_b   1.000
_cell.length_c   1.000
_cell.angle_alpha   90.00
_cell.angle_beta   90.00
_cell.angle_gamma   90.00
#
_symmetry.space_group_name_H-M   'P 1'
#
loop_
_entity.id
_entity.type
_entity.pdbx_description
1 polymer ?
#
loop_
_entity_poly.entity_id
_entity_poly.type
_entity_poly.pdbx_seq_one_letter_code
_entity_poly.pdbx_strand_id
1 'polypeptide(L)'
;LLESKCLSAVESYSPVDLAPEIQYFTLDVIPDIAFRKPFGSHRADRDVLLLRPNSPGSCPSGDFPCYGFLDYVKSFSRAFPKRFCPKYTDKVGVGKLMGSCKEAVAEPLGPSKKTRRNTSGSFIRHGLTQPEAEAEALLQIFAGAETSAAAVCAALLYIFTNPHIYNTFFAELSSSIISHPITNEEARKLSYLQAAIKEGREGV
;
A
#
# COMPACT_ATOMS: atom_id res chain seq x y z
N LEU A 1 11.78 10.14 -9.52
CA LEU A 1 12.04 10.69 -8.17
C LEU A 1 13.48 10.42 -7.76
N LEU A 2 13.91 9.15 -7.77
CA LEU A 2 15.30 8.77 -7.52
C LEU A 2 16.31 9.43 -8.48
N GLU A 3 16.02 9.43 -9.79
CA GLU A 3 16.91 10.03 -10.81
C GLU A 3 17.05 11.56 -10.75
N SER A 4 16.17 12.25 -10.01
CA SER A 4 16.13 13.72 -9.96
C SER A 4 16.51 14.30 -8.60
N LYS A 5 16.21 13.59 -7.49
CA LYS A 5 16.45 14.07 -6.12
C LYS A 5 17.65 13.43 -5.44
N CYS A 6 18.13 12.30 -5.95
CA CYS A 6 19.09 11.44 -5.26
C CYS A 6 20.41 11.34 -6.03
N LEU A 7 20.73 12.39 -6.79
CA LEU A 7 22.00 12.51 -7.49
C LEU A 7 23.07 12.91 -6.48
N SER A 8 23.85 11.92 -6.04
CA SER A 8 25.06 12.20 -5.27
C SER A 8 26.14 12.71 -6.23
N ALA A 9 26.73 13.85 -5.90
CA ALA A 9 27.90 14.40 -6.58
C ALA A 9 29.15 14.14 -5.72
N VAL A 10 30.34 14.30 -6.31
CA VAL A 10 31.62 14.13 -5.59
C VAL A 10 31.68 15.01 -4.33
N GLU A 11 30.98 16.14 -4.32
CA GLU A 11 30.92 17.09 -3.20
C GLU A 11 29.66 16.99 -2.33
N SER A 12 28.67 16.19 -2.72
CA SER A 12 27.40 16.08 -1.99
C SER A 12 26.86 14.65 -1.98
N TYR A 13 26.94 14.01 -0.82
CA TYR A 13 26.31 12.72 -0.57
C TYR A 13 24.87 12.94 -0.10
N SER A 14 23.90 12.48 -0.89
CA SER A 14 22.47 12.64 -0.58
C SER A 14 21.84 11.26 -0.41
N PRO A 15 21.88 10.67 0.80
CA PRO A 15 21.34 9.33 1.04
C PRO A 15 19.82 9.34 0.89
N VAL A 16 19.28 8.21 0.41
CA VAL A 16 17.83 7.99 0.27
C VAL A 16 17.41 6.97 1.30
N ASP A 17 16.43 7.35 2.11
CA ASP A 17 15.70 6.36 2.89
C ASP A 17 14.65 5.71 1.98
N LEU A 18 14.86 4.44 1.64
CA LEU A 18 13.97 3.68 0.77
C LEU A 18 12.70 3.24 1.49
N ALA A 19 12.71 3.13 2.82
CA ALA A 19 11.55 2.65 3.58
C ALA A 19 10.28 3.51 3.38
N PRO A 20 10.32 4.86 3.52
CA PRO A 20 9.16 5.70 3.27
C PRO A 20 8.74 5.70 1.79
N GLU A 21 9.70 5.63 0.85
CA GLU A 21 9.40 5.63 -0.58
C GLU A 21 8.68 4.35 -1.01
N ILE A 22 9.14 3.20 -0.52
CA ILE A 22 8.48 1.90 -0.74
C ILE A 22 7.08 1.91 -0.14
N GLN A 23 6.90 2.50 1.04
CA GLN A 23 5.58 2.63 1.66
C GLN A 23 4.64 3.50 0.81
N TYR A 24 5.11 4.62 0.27
CA TYR A 24 4.30 5.44 -0.64
C TYR A 24 3.95 4.71 -1.93
N PHE A 25 4.90 3.94 -2.45
CA PHE A 25 4.68 3.09 -3.62
C PHE A 25 3.60 2.04 -3.36
N THR A 26 3.65 1.29 -2.25
CA THR A 26 2.62 0.27 -1.96
C THR A 26 1.27 0.88 -1.66
N LEU A 27 1.23 2.05 -1.01
CA LEU A 27 0.00 2.81 -0.80
C LEU A 27 -0.65 3.27 -2.12
N ASP A 28 0.10 3.40 -3.21
CA ASP A 28 -0.47 3.74 -4.53
C ASP A 28 -0.78 2.50 -5.37
N VAL A 29 0.06 1.47 -5.33
CA VAL A 29 -0.09 0.25 -6.14
C VAL A 29 -1.27 -0.60 -5.68
N ILE A 30 -1.47 -0.79 -4.37
CA ILE A 30 -2.56 -1.64 -3.87
C ILE A 30 -3.93 -1.08 -4.27
N PRO A 31 -4.26 0.21 -4.06
CA PRO A 31 -5.49 0.81 -4.55
C PRO A 31 -5.59 0.88 -6.08
N ASP A 32 -4.47 1.04 -6.81
CA ASP A 32 -4.51 1.01 -8.27
C ASP A 32 -4.88 -0.39 -8.81
N ILE A 33 -4.34 -1.46 -8.22
CA ILE A 33 -4.71 -2.83 -8.58
C ILE A 33 -6.16 -3.12 -8.16
N ALA A 34 -6.54 -2.73 -6.94
CA ALA A 34 -7.86 -3.06 -6.38
C ALA A 34 -9.00 -2.24 -7.01
N PHE A 35 -8.75 -0.96 -7.29
CA PHE A 35 -9.78 0.03 -7.64
C PHE A 35 -9.44 0.90 -8.85
N ARG A 36 -8.24 0.77 -9.45
CA ARG A 36 -7.73 1.63 -10.55
C ARG A 36 -7.63 3.11 -10.18
N LYS A 37 -7.45 3.38 -8.89
CA LYS A 37 -7.35 4.73 -8.36
C LYS A 37 -6.21 4.78 -7.33
N PRO A 38 -4.98 5.15 -7.73
CA PRO A 38 -3.90 5.38 -6.78
C PRO A 38 -4.21 6.61 -5.90
N PHE A 39 -3.67 6.66 -4.68
CA PHE A 39 -3.83 7.83 -3.81
C PHE A 39 -2.95 9.01 -4.21
N GLY A 40 -1.87 8.73 -4.95
CA GLY A 40 -0.87 9.70 -5.38
C GLY A 40 0.19 10.00 -4.32
N SER A 41 0.34 9.16 -3.30
CA SER A 41 1.35 9.32 -2.25
C SER A 41 2.78 9.30 -2.80
N HIS A 42 3.07 8.40 -3.74
CA HIS A 42 4.37 8.29 -4.39
C HIS A 42 4.65 9.52 -5.25
N ARG A 43 3.70 9.96 -6.08
CA ARG A 43 3.88 11.16 -6.92
C ARG A 43 4.05 12.43 -6.08
N ALA A 44 3.37 12.50 -4.93
CA ALA A 44 3.46 13.63 -4.02
C ALA A 44 4.67 13.56 -3.07
N ASP A 45 5.43 12.45 -3.08
CA ASP A 45 6.56 12.18 -2.18
C ASP A 45 6.21 12.44 -0.71
N ARG A 46 4.98 12.05 -0.34
CA ARG A 46 4.45 12.25 1.02
C ARG A 46 3.29 11.30 1.27
N ASP A 47 3.06 11.03 2.54
CA ASP A 47 1.86 10.34 2.98
C ASP A 47 0.63 11.25 2.78
N VAL A 48 -0.05 11.10 1.64
CA VAL A 48 -1.25 11.90 1.30
C VAL A 48 -2.43 11.53 2.20
N LEU A 49 -2.39 10.35 2.81
CA LEU A 49 -3.40 9.88 3.76
C LEU A 49 -3.08 10.30 5.20
N LEU A 50 -1.85 10.75 5.49
CA LEU A 50 -1.40 11.09 6.84
C LEU A 50 -1.63 9.94 7.83
N LEU A 51 -1.39 8.70 7.38
CA LEU A 51 -1.48 7.50 8.21
C LEU A 51 -0.33 7.42 9.22
N ARG A 52 0.81 8.06 8.94
CA ARG A 52 1.93 8.11 9.89
C ARG A 52 1.68 9.08 11.05
N PRO A 53 2.02 8.67 12.30
CA PRO A 53 1.82 9.49 13.50
C PRO A 53 2.55 10.85 13.44
N ASN A 54 3.67 10.94 12.71
CA ASN A 54 4.49 12.16 12.62
C ASN A 54 4.20 13.02 11.38
N SER A 55 3.16 12.71 10.61
CA SER A 55 2.82 13.50 9.44
C SER A 55 2.07 14.79 9.87
N PRO A 56 2.42 15.98 9.35
CA PRO A 56 1.76 17.22 9.75
C PRO A 56 0.27 17.16 9.41
N GLY A 57 -0.58 17.02 10.43
CA GLY A 57 -2.03 16.83 10.30
C GLY A 57 -2.54 15.41 10.57
N SER A 58 -1.66 14.46 10.96
CA SER A 58 -2.08 13.19 11.55
C SER A 58 -2.91 13.45 12.81
N CYS A 59 -3.91 12.61 13.05
CA CYS A 59 -4.55 12.60 14.36
C CYS A 59 -3.49 12.21 15.42
N PRO A 60 -3.38 12.95 16.54
CA PRO A 60 -2.38 12.67 17.59
C PRO A 60 -2.63 11.35 18.33
N SER A 61 -3.73 10.66 18.03
CA SER A 61 -3.93 9.25 18.38
C SER A 61 -3.10 8.39 17.43
N GLY A 62 -1.81 8.30 17.75
CA GLY A 62 -0.93 7.30 17.18
C GLY A 62 -1.53 5.89 17.31
N ASP A 63 -1.15 5.08 16.34
CA ASP A 63 -1.19 3.64 16.36
C ASP A 63 -2.56 2.99 16.01
N PHE A 64 -2.52 2.45 14.81
CA PHE A 64 -3.35 1.43 14.19
C PHE A 64 -3.81 0.24 15.09
N PRO A 65 -3.13 -0.19 16.18
CA PRO A 65 -3.65 -1.21 17.11
C PRO A 65 -4.92 -0.77 17.84
N CYS A 66 -5.23 0.52 17.82
CA CYS A 66 -6.42 1.02 18.48
C CYS A 66 -7.71 0.59 17.78
N TYR A 67 -7.75 0.23 16.49
CA TYR A 67 -9.04 -0.08 15.84
C TYR A 67 -9.67 -1.38 16.35
N GLY A 68 -8.89 -2.45 16.49
CA GLY A 68 -9.37 -3.69 17.10
C GLY A 68 -9.77 -3.50 18.56
N PHE A 69 -8.98 -2.71 19.31
CA PHE A 69 -9.30 -2.36 20.70
C PHE A 69 -10.52 -1.43 20.82
N LEU A 70 -10.70 -0.49 19.90
CA LEU A 70 -11.82 0.46 19.89
C LEU A 70 -13.12 -0.21 19.49
N ASP A 71 -13.11 -1.17 18.56
CA ASP A 71 -14.31 -1.95 18.25
C ASP A 71 -14.65 -2.93 19.38
N TYR A 72 -13.65 -3.53 20.03
CA TYR A 72 -13.82 -4.30 21.26
C TYR A 72 -14.41 -3.44 22.41
N VAL A 73 -13.90 -2.22 22.60
CA VAL A 73 -14.38 -1.25 23.61
C VAL A 73 -15.76 -0.68 23.27
N LYS A 74 -16.09 -0.43 21.99
CA LYS A 74 -17.45 -0.05 21.54
C LYS A 74 -18.45 -1.17 21.79
N SER A 75 -18.04 -2.42 21.60
CA SER A 75 -18.88 -3.58 21.87
C SER A 75 -19.20 -3.73 23.36
N PHE A 76 -18.32 -3.25 24.25
CA PHE A 76 -18.52 -3.31 25.70
C PHE A 76 -19.06 -2.00 26.32
N SER A 77 -18.90 -0.85 25.64
CA SER A 77 -19.33 0.46 26.13
C SER A 77 -20.24 1.20 25.14
N ARG A 78 -21.55 1.27 25.46
CA ARG A 78 -22.51 2.14 24.75
C ARG A 78 -22.20 3.64 24.89
N ALA A 79 -21.27 4.00 25.76
CA ALA A 79 -20.90 5.37 26.11
C ALA A 79 -19.70 5.94 25.34
N PHE A 80 -19.09 5.18 24.41
CA PHE A 80 -17.97 5.71 23.64
C PHE A 80 -18.43 6.89 22.76
N PRO A 81 -17.84 8.09 22.91
CA PRO A 81 -18.31 9.26 22.19
C PRO A 81 -18.02 9.11 20.69
N LYS A 82 -19.07 9.01 19.88
CA LYS A 82 -19.04 8.92 18.40
C LYS A 82 -18.22 10.04 17.72
N ARG A 83 -17.87 11.10 18.46
CA ARG A 83 -17.08 12.23 17.98
C ARG A 83 -15.59 11.91 17.79
N PHE A 84 -15.08 10.85 18.40
CA PHE A 84 -13.69 10.39 18.24
C PHE A 84 -13.54 9.29 17.18
N CYS A 85 -14.63 8.82 16.57
CA CYS A 85 -14.55 7.84 15.49
C CYS A 85 -14.29 8.54 14.16
N PRO A 86 -13.44 7.96 13.29
CA PRO A 86 -13.20 8.50 11.97
C PRO A 86 -14.49 8.50 11.14
N LYS A 87 -14.64 9.50 10.29
CA LYS A 87 -15.76 9.66 9.36
C LYS A 87 -15.25 9.66 7.93
N TYR A 88 -16.08 9.17 7.02
CA TYR A 88 -15.82 9.21 5.57
C TYR A 88 -15.64 10.63 5.00
N THR A 89 -16.01 11.67 5.76
CA THR A 89 -15.85 13.09 5.40
C THR A 89 -14.53 13.70 5.86
N ASP A 90 -13.73 12.96 6.62
CA ASP A 90 -12.48 13.51 7.15
C ASP A 90 -11.48 13.71 6.02
N LYS A 91 -10.77 14.84 6.06
CA LYS A 91 -9.81 15.23 5.01
C LYS A 91 -8.43 14.59 5.21
N VAL A 92 -8.24 13.84 6.29
CA VAL A 92 -6.98 13.25 6.75
C VAL A 92 -7.21 11.89 7.40
N GLY A 93 -6.15 11.08 7.50
CA GLY A 93 -6.14 9.79 8.19
C GLY A 93 -7.06 8.74 7.57
N VAL A 94 -7.48 7.80 8.43
CA VAL A 94 -8.37 6.69 8.07
C VAL A 94 -9.71 7.17 7.52
N GLY A 95 -10.23 8.32 7.94
CA GLY A 95 -11.50 8.85 7.42
C GLY A 95 -11.42 9.31 5.96
N LYS A 96 -10.28 9.88 5.53
CA LYS A 96 -10.03 10.18 4.09
C LYS A 96 -9.96 8.91 3.25
N LEU A 97 -9.34 7.87 3.82
CA LEU A 97 -9.27 6.55 3.20
C LEU A 97 -10.68 5.93 3.06
N MET A 98 -11.50 5.98 4.11
CA MET A 98 -12.90 5.55 4.07
C MET A 98 -13.69 6.25 2.97
N GLY A 99 -13.53 7.58 2.83
CA GLY A 99 -14.17 8.34 1.75
C GLY A 99 -13.72 7.90 0.36
N SER A 100 -12.43 7.58 0.20
CA SER A 100 -11.88 7.09 -1.06
C SER A 100 -12.39 5.69 -1.41
N CYS A 101 -12.49 4.78 -0.43
CA CYS A 101 -13.09 3.45 -0.61
C CYS A 101 -14.57 3.54 -0.99
N LYS A 102 -15.32 4.42 -0.34
CA LYS A 102 -16.73 4.70 -0.66
C LYS A 102 -16.92 5.13 -2.10
N GLU A 103 -16.08 6.05 -2.59
CA GLU A 103 -16.14 6.47 -3.99
C GLU A 103 -15.79 5.32 -4.95
N ALA A 104 -14.75 4.54 -4.63
CA ALA A 104 -14.29 3.41 -5.44
C ALA A 104 -15.30 2.25 -5.52
N VAL A 105 -16.08 2.02 -4.48
CA VAL A 105 -17.14 1.00 -4.42
C VAL A 105 -18.46 1.52 -5.00
N ALA A 106 -18.75 2.81 -4.89
CA ALA A 106 -19.94 3.42 -5.47
C ALA A 106 -19.90 3.47 -7.01
N GLU A 107 -18.73 3.64 -7.62
CA GLU A 107 -18.57 3.70 -9.08
C GLU A 107 -19.18 2.47 -9.81
N PRO A 108 -18.93 1.21 -9.40
CA PRO A 108 -19.55 0.03 -10.00
C PRO A 108 -21.00 -0.26 -9.57
N LEU A 109 -21.53 0.39 -8.53
CA LEU A 109 -22.95 0.27 -8.09
C LEU A 109 -23.89 1.29 -8.76
N GLY A 110 -23.34 2.29 -9.46
CA GLY A 110 -24.11 3.31 -10.17
C GLY A 110 -24.92 2.78 -11.37
N PRO A 111 -25.83 3.61 -11.93
CA PRO A 111 -26.71 3.22 -13.03
C PRO A 111 -25.96 2.80 -14.32
N SER A 112 -24.70 3.23 -14.47
CA SER A 112 -23.78 2.74 -15.50
C SER A 112 -23.02 1.51 -14.97
N LYS A 113 -23.65 0.33 -14.98
CA LYS A 113 -23.03 -0.97 -14.67
C LYS A 113 -21.86 -1.29 -15.60
N LYS A 114 -20.71 -0.67 -15.39
CA LYS A 114 -19.45 -1.17 -15.91
C LYS A 114 -18.92 -2.13 -14.86
N THR A 115 -19.34 -3.40 -14.94
CA THR A 115 -18.75 -4.45 -14.09
C THR A 115 -17.28 -4.63 -14.51
N ARG A 116 -16.40 -3.85 -13.89
CA ARG A 116 -14.97 -3.90 -14.13
C ARG A 116 -14.39 -5.17 -13.49
N ARG A 117 -13.34 -5.74 -14.10
CA ARG A 117 -12.53 -6.81 -13.48
C ARG A 117 -11.59 -6.18 -12.46
N ASN A 118 -12.13 -5.79 -11.32
CA ASN A 118 -11.42 -5.24 -10.18
C ASN A 118 -12.06 -5.77 -8.89
N THR A 119 -11.43 -5.53 -7.74
CA THR A 119 -11.87 -6.16 -6.50
C THR A 119 -13.25 -5.66 -6.06
N SER A 120 -13.57 -4.37 -6.25
CA SER A 120 -14.91 -3.84 -5.99
C SER A 120 -16.00 -4.48 -6.88
N GLY A 121 -15.71 -4.73 -8.15
CA GLY A 121 -16.60 -5.47 -9.04
C GLY A 121 -16.80 -6.93 -8.62
N SER A 122 -15.78 -7.55 -8.04
CA SER A 122 -15.88 -8.90 -7.47
C SER A 122 -16.79 -8.92 -6.24
N PHE A 123 -16.63 -7.96 -5.32
CA PHE A 123 -17.46 -7.86 -4.12
C PHE A 123 -18.96 -7.79 -4.44
N ILE A 124 -19.32 -6.97 -5.42
CA ILE A 124 -20.72 -6.83 -5.87
C ILE A 124 -21.22 -8.13 -6.52
N ARG A 125 -20.39 -8.82 -7.31
CA ARG A 125 -20.75 -10.12 -7.91
C ARG A 125 -21.00 -11.19 -6.85
N HIS A 126 -20.33 -11.10 -5.71
CA HIS A 126 -20.49 -12.01 -4.58
C HIS A 126 -21.58 -11.58 -3.58
N GLY A 127 -22.34 -10.53 -3.89
CA GLY A 127 -23.54 -10.15 -3.13
C GLY A 127 -23.26 -9.31 -1.88
N LEU A 128 -22.05 -8.75 -1.73
CA LEU A 128 -21.75 -7.80 -0.66
C LEU A 128 -22.59 -6.54 -0.83
N THR A 129 -23.18 -6.08 0.27
CA THR A 129 -23.82 -4.77 0.31
C THR A 129 -22.78 -3.66 0.22
N GLN A 130 -23.19 -2.45 -0.16
CA GLN A 130 -22.29 -1.30 -0.24
C GLN A 130 -21.43 -1.08 1.03
N PRO A 131 -22.00 -1.03 2.26
CA PRO A 131 -21.19 -0.82 3.46
C PRO A 131 -20.22 -1.98 3.74
N GLU A 132 -20.58 -3.22 3.40
CA GLU A 132 -19.70 -4.37 3.55
C GLU A 132 -18.55 -4.32 2.54
N ALA A 133 -18.83 -3.99 1.28
CA ALA A 133 -17.80 -3.81 0.25
C ALA A 133 -16.86 -2.63 0.57
N GLU A 134 -17.37 -1.56 1.19
CA GLU A 134 -16.55 -0.44 1.69
C GLU A 134 -15.61 -0.87 2.83
N ALA A 135 -16.09 -1.69 3.76
CA ALA A 135 -15.30 -2.23 4.86
C ALA A 135 -14.20 -3.18 4.36
N GLU A 136 -14.55 -4.11 3.46
CA GLU A 136 -13.59 -5.03 2.84
C GLU A 136 -12.53 -4.29 2.01
N ALA A 137 -12.93 -3.26 1.27
CA ALA A 137 -12.00 -2.43 0.50
C ALA A 137 -10.97 -1.74 1.41
N LEU A 138 -11.43 -1.20 2.54
CA LEU A 138 -10.56 -0.56 3.53
C LEU A 138 -9.60 -1.58 4.16
N LEU A 139 -10.10 -2.75 4.57
CA LEU A 139 -9.29 -3.83 5.12
C LEU A 139 -8.21 -4.28 4.13
N GLN A 140 -8.59 -4.48 2.86
CA GLN A 140 -7.65 -4.90 1.81
C GLN A 140 -6.52 -3.90 1.60
N ILE A 141 -6.82 -2.59 1.60
CA ILE A 141 -5.79 -1.56 1.42
C ILE A 141 -4.81 -1.56 2.59
N PHE A 142 -5.32 -1.58 3.83
CA PHE A 142 -4.46 -1.61 5.02
C PHE A 142 -3.61 -2.86 5.08
N ALA A 143 -4.26 -4.03 5.04
CA ALA A 143 -3.58 -5.31 5.15
C ALA A 143 -2.56 -5.49 4.01
N GLY A 144 -2.88 -5.02 2.80
CA GLY A 144 -2.01 -5.16 1.63
C GLY A 144 -0.84 -4.19 1.62
N ALA A 145 -1.06 -2.92 1.93
CA ALA A 145 -0.04 -1.88 1.75
C ALA A 145 1.12 -2.00 2.75
N GLU A 146 0.81 -2.22 4.03
CA GLU A 146 1.83 -2.30 5.09
C GLU A 146 2.66 -3.58 4.98
N THR A 147 2.00 -4.74 4.84
CA THR A 147 2.70 -6.03 4.74
C THR A 147 3.57 -6.11 3.47
N SER A 148 3.08 -5.58 2.35
CA SER A 148 3.87 -5.53 1.11
C SER A 148 5.07 -4.58 1.24
N ALA A 149 4.90 -3.44 1.91
CA ALA A 149 6.01 -2.50 2.12
C ALA A 149 7.10 -3.15 2.98
N ALA A 150 6.71 -3.78 4.08
CA ALA A 150 7.63 -4.49 4.96
C ALA A 150 8.39 -5.59 4.21
N ALA A 151 7.69 -6.42 3.42
CA ALA A 151 8.31 -7.50 2.66
C ALA A 151 9.30 -6.99 1.59
N VAL A 152 8.97 -5.91 0.89
CA VAL A 152 9.86 -5.29 -0.10
C VAL A 152 11.09 -4.67 0.58
N CYS A 153 10.89 -3.97 1.70
CA CYS A 153 12.00 -3.41 2.49
C CYS A 153 12.93 -4.52 3.00
N ALA A 154 12.39 -5.61 3.55
CA ALA A 154 13.16 -6.75 4.02
C ALA A 154 13.96 -7.39 2.87
N ALA A 155 13.30 -7.69 1.74
CA ALA A 155 13.97 -8.25 0.56
C ALA A 155 15.13 -7.38 0.08
N LEU A 156 14.91 -6.06 -0.05
CA LEU A 156 15.96 -5.13 -0.49
C LEU A 156 17.09 -5.02 0.53
N LEU A 157 16.79 -5.02 1.83
CA LEU A 157 17.79 -5.02 2.87
C LEU A 157 18.71 -6.25 2.76
N TYR A 158 18.14 -7.46 2.63
CA TYR A 158 18.92 -8.69 2.47
C TYR A 158 19.75 -8.69 1.18
N ILE A 159 19.20 -8.18 0.08
CA ILE A 159 19.92 -8.05 -1.19
C ILE A 159 21.10 -7.09 -1.05
N PHE A 160 20.90 -5.89 -0.49
CA PHE A 160 21.94 -4.85 -0.42
C PHE A 160 23.01 -5.11 0.65
N THR A 161 22.67 -5.81 1.73
CA THR A 161 23.63 -6.13 2.80
C THR A 161 24.54 -7.32 2.46
N ASN A 162 24.21 -8.11 1.45
CA ASN A 162 24.95 -9.31 1.06
C ASN A 162 25.48 -9.20 -0.38
N PRO A 163 26.76 -8.86 -0.59
CA PRO A 163 27.33 -8.65 -1.93
C PRO A 163 27.17 -9.85 -2.87
N HIS A 164 27.24 -11.07 -2.34
CA HIS A 164 27.04 -12.28 -3.13
C HIS A 164 25.60 -12.39 -3.68
N ILE A 165 24.61 -12.09 -2.83
CA ILE A 165 23.18 -12.11 -3.20
C ILE A 165 22.91 -11.02 -4.22
N TYR A 166 23.41 -9.81 -3.98
CA TYR A 166 23.32 -8.68 -4.91
C TYR A 166 23.83 -9.04 -6.31
N ASN A 167 25.06 -9.55 -6.41
CA ASN A 167 25.67 -9.89 -7.69
C ASN A 167 24.90 -10.99 -8.43
N THR A 168 24.42 -12.00 -7.70
CA THR A 168 23.65 -13.11 -8.29
C THR A 168 22.30 -12.63 -8.81
N PHE A 169 21.59 -11.82 -8.03
CA PHE A 169 20.32 -11.22 -8.43
C PHE A 169 20.47 -10.33 -9.66
N PHE A 170 21.49 -9.47 -9.68
CA PHE A 170 21.74 -8.57 -10.81
C PHE A 170 22.15 -9.34 -12.08
N ALA A 171 22.91 -10.44 -11.93
CA ALA A 171 23.25 -11.32 -13.05
C ALA A 171 22.01 -12.01 -13.64
N GLU A 172 21.06 -12.47 -12.81
CA GLU A 172 19.78 -13.01 -13.30
C GLU A 172 19.00 -11.96 -14.09
N LEU A 173 18.89 -10.74 -13.58
CA LEU A 173 18.18 -9.65 -14.26
C LEU A 173 18.85 -9.26 -15.59
N SER A 174 20.18 -9.18 -15.61
CA SER A 174 20.94 -8.75 -16.80
C SER A 174 20.99 -9.81 -17.90
N SER A 175 20.90 -11.10 -17.54
CA SER A 175 20.92 -12.22 -18.49
C SER A 175 19.52 -12.56 -19.03
N SER A 176 18.47 -12.09 -18.36
CA SER A 176 17.08 -12.38 -18.75
C SER A 176 16.57 -11.38 -19.78
N ILE A 177 15.86 -11.87 -20.80
CA ILE A 177 15.15 -11.02 -21.75
C ILE A 177 13.82 -10.62 -21.10
N ILE A 178 13.74 -9.38 -20.63
CA ILE A 178 12.60 -8.83 -19.91
C ILE A 178 11.98 -7.71 -20.75
N SER A 179 10.65 -7.76 -20.95
CA SER A 179 9.93 -6.69 -21.63
C SER A 179 9.78 -5.43 -20.75
N HIS A 180 9.57 -4.28 -21.37
CA HIS A 180 9.30 -3.02 -20.68
C HIS A 180 7.93 -2.46 -21.10
N PRO A 181 6.91 -2.48 -20.22
CA PRO A 181 6.89 -2.96 -18.83
C PRO A 181 6.89 -4.50 -18.72
N ILE A 182 7.48 -5.02 -17.64
CA ILE A 182 7.59 -6.47 -17.37
C ILE A 182 6.21 -7.12 -17.20
N THR A 183 6.03 -8.30 -17.78
CA THR A 183 4.82 -9.11 -17.59
C THR A 183 4.92 -10.03 -16.36
N ASN A 184 3.78 -10.39 -15.78
CA ASN A 184 3.75 -11.34 -14.65
C ASN A 184 4.32 -12.72 -15.01
N GLU A 185 4.14 -13.16 -16.27
CA GLU A 185 4.70 -14.43 -16.75
C GLU A 185 6.23 -14.40 -16.82
N GLU A 186 6.81 -13.29 -17.28
CA GLU A 186 8.26 -13.10 -17.26
C GLU A 186 8.80 -13.01 -15.83
N ALA A 187 8.15 -12.22 -14.97
CA ALA A 187 8.56 -12.06 -13.57
C ALA A 187 8.58 -13.38 -12.80
N ARG A 188 7.67 -14.32 -13.11
CA ARG A 188 7.62 -15.66 -12.50
C ARG A 188 8.74 -16.59 -12.94
N LYS A 189 9.36 -16.34 -14.09
CA LYS A 189 10.49 -17.15 -14.59
C LYS A 189 11.82 -16.78 -13.93
N LEU A 190 11.89 -15.60 -13.31
CA LEU A 190 13.07 -15.13 -12.57
C LEU A 190 13.13 -15.82 -11.20
N SER A 191 13.83 -16.95 -11.16
CA SER A 191 13.89 -17.83 -10.00
C SER A 191 14.47 -17.17 -8.75
N TYR A 192 15.51 -16.35 -8.90
CA TYR A 192 16.17 -15.65 -7.81
C TYR A 192 15.30 -14.50 -7.31
N LEU A 193 14.62 -13.78 -8.21
CA LEU A 193 13.58 -12.82 -7.83
C LEU A 193 12.48 -13.49 -7.00
N GLN A 194 11.98 -14.66 -7.41
CA GLN A 194 10.97 -15.38 -6.63
C GLN A 194 11.49 -15.84 -5.27
N ALA A 195 12.76 -16.26 -5.19
CA ALA A 195 13.40 -16.61 -3.91
C ALA A 195 13.51 -15.40 -2.98
N ALA A 196 13.96 -14.25 -3.49
CA ALA A 196 14.08 -13.00 -2.72
C ALA A 196 12.72 -12.52 -2.19
N ILE A 197 11.65 -12.64 -2.99
CA ILE A 197 10.28 -12.31 -2.56
C ILE A 197 9.82 -13.23 -1.43
N LYS A 198 10.13 -14.53 -1.50
CA LYS A 198 9.76 -15.48 -0.44
C LYS A 198 10.50 -15.18 0.85
N GLU A 199 11.82 -15.00 0.77
CA GLU A 199 12.65 -14.67 1.94
C GLU A 199 12.20 -13.36 2.59
N GLY A 200 11.95 -12.32 1.79
CA GLY A 200 11.45 -11.03 2.28
C GLY A 200 10.09 -11.13 2.98
N ARG A 201 9.27 -12.15 2.67
CA ARG A 201 8.02 -12.42 3.37
C ARG A 201 8.20 -13.25 4.65
N GLU A 202 9.25 -14.05 4.75
CA GLU A 202 9.60 -14.81 5.97
C GLU A 202 10.30 -13.93 7.01
N GLY A 203 10.98 -12.87 6.57
CA GLY A 203 11.62 -11.88 7.44
C GLY A 203 10.68 -10.84 8.08
N VAL A 204 9.36 -10.94 7.86
CA VAL A 204 8.31 -10.06 8.44
C VAL A 204 7.46 -10.88 9.40
#